data_AF-A0AAV1GS74-F1
#
_entry.id   AF-A0AAV1GS74-F1
#
_cell.length_a   1.000
_cell.length_b   1.000
_cell.length_c   1.000
_cell.angle_alpha   90.00
_cell.angle_beta   90.00
_cell.angle_gamma   90.00
#
_symmetry.space_group_name_H-M   'P 1'
#
loop_
_entity.id
_entity.type
_entity.pdbx_description
1 polymer ?
#
loop_
_entity_poly.entity_id
_entity_poly.type
_entity_poly.pdbx_seq_one_letter_code
_entity_poly.pdbx_strand_id
1 'polypeptide(L)'
;MTSKICFRLSPSVFKLRSCRSFSSVTSSHSLMVDHDRTNRRFTVNPGSGSVAPEDQALLNYRYTGDREVDLMSTYVPETFRGQGVAALLSKAALDFVVEENLKAHVSCWYIKKYIEENPEYPYKERIIT
;
A
#
# COMPACT_ATOMS: atom_id res chain seq x y z
N MET A 1 51.78 20.89 4.13
CA MET A 1 51.81 20.46 2.71
C MET A 1 50.53 20.94 2.05
N THR A 2 50.67 22.06 1.33
CA THR A 2 49.64 22.76 0.55
C THR A 2 49.43 22.05 -0.79
N SER A 3 48.18 21.91 -1.24
CA SER A 3 47.72 21.79 -2.66
C SER A 3 46.19 21.61 -2.59
N LYS A 4 45.34 22.64 -2.73
CA LYS A 4 44.99 23.44 -3.93
C LYS A 4 44.96 22.63 -5.23
N ILE A 5 43.78 22.14 -5.61
CA ILE A 5 43.44 21.91 -7.02
C ILE A 5 41.98 22.37 -7.24
N CYS A 6 41.85 23.55 -7.84
CA CYS A 6 40.66 23.99 -8.56
C CYS A 6 40.62 23.28 -9.91
N PHE A 7 39.47 22.74 -10.31
CA PHE A 7 39.17 22.55 -11.73
C PHE A 7 37.95 23.35 -12.13
N ARG A 8 38.10 23.94 -13.31
CA ARG A 8 37.35 25.05 -13.88
C ARG A 8 36.00 24.61 -14.43
N LEU A 9 35.07 25.55 -14.35
CA LEU A 9 33.76 25.55 -15.01
C LEU A 9 33.87 25.45 -16.54
N SER A 10 32.88 24.82 -17.17
CA SER A 10 32.41 25.19 -18.51
C SER A 10 30.88 25.16 -18.56
N PRO A 11 30.24 26.06 -19.33
CA PRO A 11 28.83 26.36 -19.24
C PRO A 11 28.04 25.55 -20.26
N SER A 12 26.97 24.87 -19.84
CA SER A 12 25.97 24.36 -20.78
C SER A 12 24.63 25.02 -20.48
N VAL A 13 24.28 25.89 -21.41
CA VAL A 13 23.06 26.68 -21.46
C VAL A 13 21.88 25.74 -21.66
N PHE A 14 21.22 25.35 -20.56
CA PHE A 14 19.88 24.78 -20.64
C PHE A 14 18.86 25.87 -20.34
N LYS A 15 18.29 26.35 -21.44
CA LYS A 15 17.15 27.25 -21.53
C LYS A 15 15.99 26.66 -20.73
N LEU A 16 15.83 27.10 -19.48
CA LEU A 16 14.68 26.77 -18.64
C LEU A 16 13.44 27.39 -19.29
N ARG A 17 12.73 26.59 -20.09
CA ARG A 17 11.33 26.85 -20.39
C ARG A 17 10.58 26.71 -19.07
N SER A 18 10.01 27.84 -18.65
CA SER A 18 9.03 27.97 -17.58
C SER A 18 7.97 26.87 -17.64
N CYS A 19 8.20 25.77 -16.92
CA CYS A 19 7.13 24.88 -16.52
C CYS A 19 6.37 25.62 -15.43
N ARG A 20 5.15 26.04 -15.75
CA ARG A 20 4.19 26.54 -14.76
C ARG A 20 4.13 25.51 -13.64
N SER A 21 4.64 25.85 -12.45
CA SER A 21 4.37 25.07 -11.25
C SER A 21 2.87 25.06 -11.04
N PHE A 22 2.21 23.98 -11.43
CA PHE A 22 0.91 23.64 -10.88
C PHE A 22 1.18 23.18 -9.45
N SER A 23 1.31 24.15 -8.55
CA SER A 23 1.13 23.92 -7.13
C SER A 23 -0.36 23.71 -6.89
N SER A 24 -0.88 22.54 -7.26
CA SER A 24 -2.17 22.09 -6.75
C SER A 24 -1.94 21.50 -5.36
N VAL A 25 -2.08 22.36 -4.36
CA VAL A 25 -2.27 21.99 -2.96
C VAL A 25 -3.52 21.10 -2.87
N THR A 26 -3.39 19.85 -2.43
CA THR A 26 -4.53 19.09 -1.87
C THR A 26 -4.02 18.15 -0.77
N SER A 27 -4.37 18.52 0.48
CA SER A 27 -4.33 17.77 1.74
C SER A 27 -3.59 16.42 1.79
N SER A 28 -2.44 16.40 2.47
CA SER A 28 -1.73 15.18 2.86
C SER A 28 -2.49 14.42 3.96
N HIS A 29 -3.65 13.85 3.65
CA HIS A 29 -4.27 12.86 4.54
C HIS A 29 -3.53 11.53 4.38
N SER A 30 -2.76 11.15 5.39
CA SER A 30 -2.20 9.80 5.51
C SER A 30 -3.33 8.80 5.66
N LEU A 31 -3.64 8.05 4.60
CA LEU A 31 -4.59 6.94 4.65
C LEU A 31 -4.00 5.85 5.55
N MET A 32 -4.56 5.69 6.75
CA MET A 32 -4.14 4.68 7.71
C MET A 32 -5.01 3.43 7.58
N VAL A 33 -4.37 2.27 7.62
CA VAL A 33 -5.06 0.98 7.69
C VAL A 33 -5.27 0.63 9.16
N ASP A 34 -6.52 0.36 9.53
CA ASP A 34 -6.88 -0.20 10.83
C ASP A 34 -7.09 -1.72 10.72
N HIS A 35 -6.56 -2.48 11.67
CA HIS A 35 -6.69 -3.93 11.70
C HIS A 35 -7.63 -4.38 12.83
N ASP A 36 -8.88 -4.68 12.47
CA ASP A 36 -9.87 -5.23 13.37
C ASP A 36 -9.75 -6.76 13.40
N ARG A 37 -9.00 -7.27 14.38
CA ARG A 37 -8.77 -8.71 14.59
C ARG A 37 -10.04 -9.46 14.99
N THR A 38 -10.95 -8.82 15.72
CA THR A 38 -12.19 -9.44 16.19
C THR A 38 -13.11 -9.73 15.01
N ASN A 39 -13.26 -8.74 14.13
CA ASN A 39 -14.06 -8.87 12.91
C ASN A 39 -13.27 -9.42 11.71
N ARG A 40 -11.98 -9.72 11.90
CA ARG A 40 -11.07 -10.28 10.89
C ARG A 40 -11.07 -9.49 9.60
N ARG A 41 -10.86 -8.18 9.72
CA ARG A 41 -10.83 -7.27 8.58
C ARG A 41 -9.78 -6.18 8.75
N PHE A 42 -9.29 -5.70 7.61
CA PHE A 42 -8.50 -4.48 7.52
C PHE A 42 -9.36 -3.40 6.90
N THR A 43 -9.26 -2.16 7.38
CA THR A 43 -10.11 -1.07 6.90
C THR A 43 -9.34 0.23 6.70
N VAL A 44 -9.79 1.05 5.76
CA VAL A 44 -9.32 2.43 5.57
C VAL A 44 -10.52 3.36 5.58
N ASN A 45 -10.46 4.36 6.46
CA ASN A 45 -11.51 5.36 6.63
C ASN A 45 -11.23 6.62 5.79
N PRO A 46 -12.25 7.20 5.14
CA PRO A 46 -12.11 8.50 4.49
C PRO A 46 -11.95 9.55 5.60
N GLY A 47 -10.89 10.34 5.54
CA GLY A 47 -10.40 11.18 6.65
C GLY A 47 -11.29 12.34 7.11
N SER A 48 -12.60 12.36 6.79
CA SER A 48 -13.49 13.47 7.13
C SER A 48 -14.93 13.01 7.37
N GLY A 49 -15.41 13.12 8.61
CA GLY A 49 -16.83 13.03 8.97
C GLY A 49 -17.35 11.67 9.46
N SER A 50 -18.66 11.62 9.72
CA SER A 50 -19.40 10.39 9.99
C SER A 50 -19.46 9.54 8.73
N VAL A 51 -18.71 8.44 8.73
CA VAL A 51 -18.52 7.55 7.59
C VAL A 51 -19.61 6.49 7.58
N ALA A 52 -20.35 6.36 6.48
CA ALA A 52 -21.23 5.21 6.27
C ALA A 52 -20.35 3.97 6.03
N PRO A 53 -20.72 2.77 6.51
CA PRO A 53 -19.93 1.56 6.33
C PRO A 53 -19.56 1.24 4.87
N GLU A 54 -20.38 1.70 3.92
CA GLU A 54 -20.18 1.55 2.47
C GLU A 54 -19.10 2.47 1.88
N ASP A 55 -18.77 3.55 2.57
CA ASP A 55 -17.71 4.49 2.16
C ASP A 55 -16.33 4.06 2.64
N GLN A 56 -16.25 2.95 3.39
CA GLN A 56 -15.01 2.39 3.91
C GLN A 56 -14.41 1.37 2.93
N ALA A 57 -13.10 1.45 2.69
CA ALA A 57 -12.40 0.37 2.00
C ALA A 57 -12.06 -0.73 3.00
N LEU A 58 -12.23 -1.99 2.60
CA LEU A 58 -12.04 -3.12 3.51
C LEU A 58 -11.45 -4.35 2.81
N LEU A 59 -10.71 -5.15 3.58
CA LEU A 59 -10.22 -6.46 3.19
C LEU A 59 -10.60 -7.48 4.28
N ASN A 60 -11.28 -8.55 3.89
CA ASN A 60 -11.70 -9.60 4.81
C ASN A 60 -10.78 -10.83 4.74
N TYR A 61 -10.54 -11.44 5.89
CA TYR A 61 -9.88 -12.73 6.00
C TYR A 61 -10.60 -13.65 6.98
N ARG A 62 -10.23 -14.93 6.96
CA ARG A 62 -10.69 -15.92 7.95
C ARG A 62 -9.54 -16.84 8.34
N TYR A 63 -9.64 -17.47 9.50
CA TYR A 63 -8.78 -18.60 9.84
C TYR A 63 -9.33 -19.86 9.19
N THR A 64 -8.46 -20.67 8.59
CA THR A 64 -8.79 -21.95 7.97
C THR A 64 -8.21 -23.15 8.72
N GLY A 65 -7.28 -22.91 9.65
CA GLY A 65 -6.62 -23.91 10.46
C GLY A 65 -5.78 -23.28 11.55
N ASP A 66 -4.95 -24.09 12.21
CA ASP A 66 -3.98 -23.57 13.18
C ASP A 66 -2.88 -22.80 12.44
N ARG A 67 -2.75 -21.51 12.76
CA ARG A 67 -1.82 -20.58 12.10
C ARG A 67 -2.01 -20.46 10.57
N GLU A 68 -3.22 -20.72 10.10
CA GLU A 68 -3.57 -20.64 8.67
C GLU A 68 -4.74 -19.69 8.47
N VAL A 69 -4.60 -18.80 7.48
CA VAL A 69 -5.62 -17.84 7.09
C VAL A 69 -5.93 -17.90 5.60
N ASP A 70 -7.12 -17.45 5.22
CA ASP A 70 -7.52 -17.23 3.83
C ASP A 70 -7.84 -15.75 3.63
N LEU A 71 -7.08 -15.09 2.75
CA LEU A 71 -7.28 -13.68 2.37
C LEU A 71 -8.31 -13.62 1.24
N MET A 72 -9.55 -13.24 1.57
CA MET A 72 -10.72 -13.56 0.74
C MET A 72 -11.10 -12.49 -0.26
N SER A 73 -11.36 -11.27 0.21
CA SER A 73 -11.93 -10.21 -0.63
C SER A 73 -11.41 -8.85 -0.23
N THR A 74 -11.25 -7.98 -1.23
CA THR A 74 -10.94 -6.56 -1.06
C THR A 74 -12.06 -5.77 -1.71
N TYR A 75 -12.62 -4.80 -0.99
CA TYR A 75 -13.60 -3.85 -1.48
C TYR A 75 -13.03 -2.44 -1.31
N VAL A 76 -13.08 -1.65 -2.38
CA VAL A 76 -12.62 -0.26 -2.38
C VAL A 76 -13.71 0.59 -3.03
N PRO A 77 -14.40 1.46 -2.28
CA PRO A 77 -15.42 2.33 -2.84
C PRO A 77 -14.81 3.34 -3.82
N GLU A 78 -15.66 3.93 -4.66
CA GLU A 78 -15.22 4.79 -5.75
C GLU A 78 -14.40 6.00 -5.26
N THR A 79 -14.73 6.48 -4.07
CA THR A 79 -14.07 7.60 -3.38
C THR A 79 -12.57 7.39 -3.19
N PHE A 80 -12.10 6.13 -3.10
CA PHE A 80 -10.71 5.77 -2.93
C PHE A 80 -9.98 5.34 -4.21
N ARG A 81 -10.67 5.33 -5.36
CA ARG A 81 -10.01 4.96 -6.62
C ARG A 81 -8.87 5.91 -6.96
N GLY A 82 -7.82 5.36 -7.55
CA GLY A 82 -6.61 6.12 -7.92
C GLY A 82 -5.70 6.48 -6.75
N GLN A 83 -6.05 6.13 -5.51
CA GLN A 83 -5.27 6.46 -4.31
C GLN A 83 -4.41 5.29 -3.79
N GLY A 84 -4.43 4.13 -4.47
CA GLY A 84 -3.63 2.96 -4.07
C GLY A 84 -4.14 2.22 -2.82
N VAL A 85 -5.38 2.46 -2.39
CA VAL A 85 -5.93 1.87 -1.15
C VAL A 85 -5.98 0.34 -1.18
N ALA A 86 -6.29 -0.26 -2.33
CA ALA A 86 -6.29 -1.72 -2.46
C ALA A 86 -4.90 -2.32 -2.21
N ALA A 87 -3.83 -1.66 -2.69
CA ALA A 87 -2.45 -2.07 -2.45
C ALA A 87 -2.07 -1.89 -0.97
N LEU A 88 -2.49 -0.80 -0.33
CA LEU A 88 -2.27 -0.57 1.11
C LEU A 88 -2.92 -1.67 1.96
N LEU A 89 -4.18 -2.00 1.68
CA LEU A 89 -4.89 -3.10 2.37
C LEU A 89 -4.19 -4.44 2.15
N SER A 90 -3.80 -4.74 0.91
CA SER A 90 -3.13 -6.00 0.56
C SER A 90 -1.80 -6.13 1.28
N LYS A 91 -0.99 -5.05 1.31
CA LYS A 91 0.27 -5.00 2.03
C LYS A 91 0.06 -5.27 3.52
N ALA A 92 -0.87 -4.56 4.16
CA ALA A 92 -1.15 -4.72 5.58
C ALA A 92 -1.59 -6.15 5.93
N ALA A 93 -2.43 -6.76 5.09
CA ALA A 93 -2.88 -8.14 5.29
C ALA A 93 -1.74 -9.16 5.14
N LEU A 94 -0.82 -8.96 4.19
CA LEU A 94 0.33 -9.83 3.98
C LEU A 94 1.41 -9.64 5.05
N ASP A 95 1.64 -8.39 5.48
CA ASP A 95 2.55 -8.08 6.58
C ASP A 95 2.07 -8.76 7.87
N PHE A 96 0.77 -8.70 8.17
CA PHE A 96 0.16 -9.44 9.29
C PHE A 96 0.46 -10.95 9.22
N VAL A 97 0.37 -11.57 8.04
CA VAL A 97 0.70 -13.00 7.86
C VAL A 97 2.17 -13.26 8.19
N VAL A 98 3.07 -12.38 7.77
CA VAL A 98 4.51 -12.51 8.03
C VAL A 98 4.80 -12.36 9.52
N GLU A 99 4.33 -11.26 10.12
CA GLU A 99 4.56 -10.86 11.52
C GLU A 99 4.06 -11.90 12.52
N GLU A 100 2.86 -12.45 12.30
CA GLU A 100 2.24 -13.44 13.18
C GLU A 100 2.70 -14.87 12.89
N ASN A 101 3.68 -15.04 11.99
CA ASN A 101 4.19 -16.33 11.56
C ASN A 101 3.09 -17.29 11.05
N LEU A 102 2.15 -16.74 10.29
CA LEU A 102 1.03 -17.47 9.68
C LEU A 102 1.39 -17.98 8.28
N LYS A 103 0.59 -18.93 7.80
CA LYS A 103 0.49 -19.31 6.38
C LYS A 103 -0.82 -18.80 5.81
N ALA A 104 -0.83 -18.45 4.53
CA ALA A 104 -2.00 -17.85 3.88
C ALA A 104 -2.40 -18.57 2.61
N HIS A 105 -3.66 -18.97 2.52
CA HIS A 105 -4.35 -19.11 1.24
C HIS A 105 -4.77 -17.72 0.75
N VAL A 106 -4.74 -17.52 -0.56
CA VAL A 106 -5.19 -16.26 -1.17
C VAL A 106 -6.32 -16.56 -2.12
N SER A 107 -7.56 -16.35 -1.69
CA SER A 107 -8.74 -16.47 -2.57
C SER A 107 -8.97 -15.19 -3.38
N CYS A 108 -8.54 -14.04 -2.87
CA CYS A 108 -8.71 -12.75 -3.54
C CYS A 108 -7.81 -12.63 -4.78
N TRP A 109 -8.40 -12.45 -5.96
CA TRP A 109 -7.66 -12.25 -7.21
C TRP A 109 -6.72 -11.03 -7.16
N TYR A 110 -7.13 -9.94 -6.51
CA TYR A 110 -6.33 -8.72 -6.43
C TYR A 110 -5.07 -8.92 -5.59
N ILE A 111 -5.17 -9.63 -4.47
CA ILE A 111 -4.02 -9.92 -3.60
C ILE A 111 -3.03 -10.84 -4.33
N LYS A 112 -3.51 -11.83 -5.11
CA LYS A 112 -2.64 -12.64 -5.98
C LYS A 112 -1.86 -11.75 -6.93
N LYS A 113 -2.55 -10.87 -7.64
CA LYS A 113 -1.95 -9.90 -8.54
C LYS A 113 -0.94 -9.00 -7.82
N TYR A 114 -1.26 -8.52 -6.61
CA TYR A 114 -0.36 -7.69 -5.81
C TYR A 114 0.95 -8.42 -5.47
N ILE A 115 0.88 -9.70 -5.08
CA ILE A 115 2.08 -10.52 -4.80
C ILE A 115 2.95 -10.70 -6.06
N GLU A 116 2.33 -10.85 -7.23
CA GLU A 116 3.04 -10.98 -8.50
C GLU A 116 3.74 -9.67 -8.91
N GLU A 117 3.09 -8.53 -8.67
CA GLU A 117 3.61 -7.19 -9.01
C GLU A 117 4.67 -6.67 -8.02
N ASN A 118 4.80 -7.28 -6.83
CA ASN A 118 5.74 -6.86 -5.79
C ASN A 118 6.66 -8.04 -5.36
N PRO A 119 7.52 -8.56 -6.26
CA PRO A 119 8.36 -9.73 -6.00
C PRO A 119 9.49 -9.47 -4.99
N GLU A 120 9.79 -8.22 -4.66
CA GLU A 120 10.80 -7.84 -3.68
C GLU A 120 10.43 -8.24 -2.25
N TYR A 121 9.15 -8.53 -1.98
CA TYR A 121 8.70 -9.02 -0.68
C TYR A 121 8.63 -10.55 -0.66
N PRO A 122 9.11 -11.20 0.41
CA PRO A 122 9.12 -12.66 0.53
C PRO A 122 7.74 -13.26 0.88
N TYR A 123 6.64 -12.66 0.44
CA TYR A 123 5.28 -13.12 0.75
C TYR A 123 5.02 -14.54 0.25
N LYS A 124 5.61 -14.90 -0.90
CA LYS A 124 5.44 -16.21 -1.56
C LYS A 124 5.80 -17.39 -0.66
N GLU A 125 6.73 -17.21 0.28
CA GLU A 125 7.16 -18.26 1.21
C GLU A 125 6.09 -18.64 2.23
N ARG A 126 5.11 -17.76 2.45
CA ARG A 126 3.98 -17.98 3.37
C ARG A 126 2.70 -18.37 2.66
N ILE A 127 2.67 -18.33 1.32
CA ILE A 127 1.45 -18.67 0.57
C ILE A 127 1.35 -20.19 0.41
N ILE A 128 0.24 -20.75 0.88
CA ILE A 128 -0.15 -22.14 0.69
C ILE A 128 -1.18 -22.21 -0.45
N THR A 129 -0.94 -23.10 -1.41
CA THR A 129 -1.81 -23.33 -2.58
C THR A 129 -2.78 -24.46 -2.31
#